data_AF-A0A3A1YB64-F1
#
_entry.id   AF-A0A3A1YB64-F1
#
_cell.length_a   1.000
_cell.length_b   1.000
_cell.length_c   1.000
_cell.angle_alpha   90.00
_cell.angle_beta   90.00
_cell.angle_gamma   90.00
#
_symmetry.space_group_name_H-M   'P 1'
#
loop_
_entity.id
_entity.type
_entity.pdbx_description
1 polymer ?
#
loop_
_entity_poly.entity_id
_entity_poly.type
_entity_poly.pdbx_seq_one_letter_code
_entity_poly.pdbx_strand_id
1 'polypeptide(L)' 'MAVVVNKQAVSDLIKLVGGTQNIASVTHCVTRLRFVLNDPSVADEKAILELPFVKGAFTNLNF' A
#
# COMPACT_ATOMS: atom_id res chain seq x y z
N MET A 1 -3.31 -11.53 -18.45
CA MET A 1 -2.12 -10.70 -18.20
C MET A 1 -1.51 -11.12 -16.87
N ALA A 2 -0.28 -11.63 -16.87
CA ALA A 2 0.45 -11.83 -15.62
C ALA A 2 0.89 -10.45 -15.13
N VAL A 3 0.33 -10.01 -14.01
CA VAL A 3 0.77 -8.80 -13.33
C VAL A 3 2.09 -9.13 -12.64
N VAL A 4 3.19 -8.58 -13.14
CA VAL A 4 4.51 -8.78 -12.54
C VAL A 4 4.74 -7.70 -11.49
N VAL A 5 4.81 -8.11 -10.23
CA VAL A 5 5.27 -7.24 -9.14
C VAL A 5 6.79 -7.32 -9.07
N ASN A 6 7.47 -6.18 -9.23
CA ASN A 6 8.92 -6.08 -9.11
C ASN A 6 9.32 -5.11 -7.97
N LYS A 7 10.61 -5.07 -7.63
CA LYS A 7 11.10 -4.21 -6.54
C LYS A 7 10.81 -2.73 -6.75
N GLN A 8 10.78 -2.26 -8.00
CA GLN A 8 10.48 -0.87 -8.33
C GLN A 8 9.02 -0.54 -8.02
N ALA A 9 8.10 -1.39 -8.47
CA ALA A 9 6.67 -1.27 -8.22
C ALA A 9 6.35 -1.24 -6.71
N VAL A 10 7.04 -2.06 -5.93
CA VAL A 10 6.93 -2.04 -4.45
C VAL A 10 7.52 -0.76 -3.86
N SER A 11 8.64 -0.27 -4.40
CA SER A 11 9.24 0.99 -3.92
C SER A 11 8.33 2.19 -4.18
N ASP A 12 7.64 2.22 -5.32
CA ASP A 12 6.69 3.27 -5.64
C ASP A 12 5.44 3.18 -4.76
N LEU A 13 4.93 1.97 -4.48
CA LEU A 13 3.90 1.76 -3.46
C LEU A 13 4.32 2.30 -2.09
N ILE A 14 5.55 2.01 -1.64
CA ILE A 14 6.07 2.49 -0.36
C ILE A 14 6.12 4.03 -0.33
N LYS A 15 6.47 4.69 -1.43
CA LYS A 15 6.43 6.16 -1.50
C LYS A 15 4.99 6.68 -1.38
N LEU A 16 4.04 6.06 -2.09
CA LEU A 16 2.65 6.48 -2.09
C LEU A 16 1.95 6.31 -0.73
N VAL A 17 2.39 5.37 0.10
CA VAL A 17 1.90 5.26 1.50
C VAL A 17 2.57 6.24 2.47
N GLY A 18 3.37 7.19 1.99
CA GLY A 18 4.07 8.18 2.81
C GLY A 18 5.50 7.81 3.22
N GLY A 19 6.07 6.78 2.58
CA GLY A 19 7.42 6.29 2.83
C GLY A 19 7.52 5.31 3.99
N THR A 20 8.71 4.73 4.19
CA THR A 20 8.96 3.75 5.26
C THR A 20 8.74 4.32 6.64
N GLN A 21 9.02 5.61 6.85
CA GLN A 21 8.74 6.28 8.14
C GLN A 21 7.25 6.33 8.50
N ASN A 22 6.35 6.26 7.51
CA ASN A 22 4.91 6.28 7.76
C ASN A 22 4.35 4.88 8.05
N ILE A 23 5.15 3.81 7.90
CA ILE A 23 4.70 2.44 8.10
C ILE A 23 5.09 2.00 9.51
N ALA A 24 4.09 1.82 10.38
CA ALA A 24 4.28 1.26 11.72
C ALA A 24 4.54 -0.25 11.67
N SER A 25 3.78 -0.97 10.84
CA SER A 25 3.98 -2.41 10.62
C SER A 25 3.34 -2.88 9.32
N VAL A 26 3.79 -4.04 8.83
CA VAL A 26 3.23 -4.70 7.65
C VAL A 26 2.88 -6.14 7.99
N THR A 27 1.67 -6.56 7.64
CA THR A 27 1.21 -7.94 7.76
C THR A 27 0.64 -8.41 6.43
N HIS A 28 0.68 -9.71 6.16
CA HIS A 28 0.14 -10.26 4.92
C HIS A 28 -0.64 -11.55 5.18
N CYS A 29 -1.66 -11.77 4.37
CA CYS A 29 -2.32 -13.06 4.21
C CYS A 29 -2.25 -13.50 2.74
N VAL A 30 -2.89 -14.61 2.41
CA VAL A 30 -2.84 -15.22 1.06
C VAL A 30 -3.24 -14.25 -0.05
N THR A 31 -4.21 -13.36 0.22
CA THR A 31 -4.77 -12.45 -0.79
C THR A 31 -4.67 -10.96 -0.44
N ARG A 32 -4.15 -10.60 0.74
CA ARG A 32 -4.11 -9.18 1.18
C ARG A 32 -2.78 -8.85 1.82
N LEU A 33 -2.24 -7.70 1.43
CA LEU A 33 -1.15 -7.00 2.11
C LEU A 33 -1.76 -5.88 2.95
N ARG A 34 -1.42 -5.80 4.23
CA ARG A 34 -1.97 -4.85 5.19
C ARG A 34 -0.86 -3.98 5.73
N PHE A 35 -1.02 -2.67 5.61
CA PHE A 35 -0.14 -1.67 6.19
C PHE A 35 -0.83 -1.06 7.42
N VAL A 36 -0.10 -0.95 8.51
CA VAL A 36 -0.46 -0.09 9.62
C VAL A 36 0.35 1.18 9.45
N LEU A 37 -0.33 2.32 9.27
CA LEU A 37 0.31 3.61 9.03
C LEU A 37 0.31 4.45 10.32
N ASN A 38 1.36 5.24 10.51
CA ASN A 38 1.44 6.23 11.58
C ASN A 38 0.47 7.39 11.31
N ASP A 39 0.44 7.87 10.07
CA ASP A 39 -0.52 8.87 9.58
C ASP A 39 -1.18 8.40 8.28
N PRO A 40 -2.43 7.93 8.34
CA PRO A 40 -3.19 7.52 7.16
C PRO A 40 -3.45 8.65 6.15
N SER A 41 -3.45 9.92 6.60
CA SER A 41 -3.78 11.06 5.72
C SER A 41 -2.70 11.37 4.68
N VAL A 42 -1.48 10.86 4.90
CA VAL A 42 -0.34 11.02 3.99
C VAL A 42 -0.40 10.02 2.83
N ALA A 43 -1.18 8.94 2.94
CA ALA A 43 -1.27 7.92 1.91
C ALA A 43 -2.13 8.39 0.72
N ASP A 44 -1.60 8.26 -0.50
CA ASP A 44 -2.34 8.56 -1.72
C ASP A 44 -3.09 7.31 -2.22
N GLU A 45 -4.26 7.06 -1.65
CA GLU A 45 -5.10 5.92 -2.00
C GLU A 45 -5.49 5.90 -3.49
N LYS A 46 -5.65 7.07 -4.12
CA LYS A 46 -6.01 7.16 -5.54
C LYS A 46 -4.87 6.69 -6.42
N ALA A 47 -3.66 7.19 -6.18
CA ALA A 47 -2.48 6.75 -6.92
C ALA A 47 -2.17 5.27 -6.69
N ILE A 48 -2.41 4.74 -5.48
CA ILE A 48 -2.24 3.31 -5.18
C ILE A 48 -3.20 2.44 -6.00
N LEU A 49 -4.44 2.89 -6.21
CA LEU A 49 -5.43 2.16 -7.03
C LEU A 49 -5.10 2.16 -8.53
N GLU A 50 -4.30 3.11 -9.01
CA GLU A 50 -3.84 3.15 -10.41
C GLU A 50 -2.71 2.14 -10.69
N LEU A 51 -2.09 1.59 -9.64
CA LEU A 51 -1.03 0.60 -9.82
C LEU A 51 -1.59 -0.69 -10.44
N PRO A 52 -0.98 -1.23 -11.51
CA PRO A 52 -1.54 -2.35 -12.27
C PRO A 52 -1.66 -3.66 -11.48
N PHE A 53 -0.98 -3.75 -10.34
CA PHE A 53 -0.99 -4.91 -9.45
C PHE A 53 -1.91 -4.77 -8.24
N VAL A 54 -2.43 -3.58 -7.99
CA VAL A 54 -3.39 -3.34 -6.91
C VAL A 54 -4.78 -3.63 -7.46
N LYS A 55 -5.51 -4.52 -6.77
CA LYS A 55 -6.91 -4.84 -7.10
C LYS A 55 -7.90 -4.02 -6.26
N GLY A 56 -7.42 -3.39 -5.19
CA GLY A 56 -8.21 -2.55 -4.29
C GLY A 56 -7.36 -2.09 -3.10
N ALA A 57 -7.66 -0.90 -2.58
CA ALA A 57 -7.11 -0.34 -1.36
C ALA A 57 -8.29 -0.09 -0.39
N PHE A 58 -8.11 -0.46 0.87
CA PHE A 58 -9.15 -0.32 1.89
C PHE A 58 -8.52 0.24 3.16
N THR A 59 -8.96 1.42 3.55
CA THR A 59 -8.53 2.07 4.80
C THR A 59 -9.59 1.82 5.86
N ASN A 60 -9.21 1.18 6.96
CA ASN A 60 -10.07 1.07 8.13
C ASN A 60 -9.51 1.97 9.24
N LEU A 61 -10.21 3.07 9.51
CA LEU A 61 -9.95 3.96 10.64
C LEU A 61 -10.82 3.49 11.80
N ASN A 62 -10.35 2.51 12.57
CA ASN A 62 -10.95 2.25 13.87
C ASN A 62 -10.45 3.35 14.82
N PHE A 63 -11.35 4.24 15.21
CA PHE A 63 -11.14 5.23 16.27
C PHE A 63 -11.07 4.56 17.65
#